data_AF-A0A392NZT4-F1
#
_entry.id   AF-A0A392NZT4-F1
#
_cell.length_a   1.000
_cell.length_b   1.000
_cell.length_c   1.000
_cell.angle_alpha   90.00
_cell.angle_beta   90.00
_cell.angle_gamma   90.00
#
_symmetry.space_group_name_H-M   'P 1'
#
loop_
_entity.id
_entity.type
_entity.pdbx_description
1 polymer ?
#
loop_
_entity_poly.entity_id
_entity_poly.type
_entity_poly.pdbx_seq_one_letter_code
_entity_poly.pdbx_strand_id
1 'polypeptide(L)'
;PNASESEALWQSFDFPTNTWLPGGKIKLDKVTKKPTYLTAWKNSEDPATGLFSLELDPNGTNSYFMLWNKTQQYWTSGTWNGQRFSLVPEMSLNYIYNFTFQESKNESYFTYSLYNNTIISRFVMDLSGQVKQFSWLESTHSWNLFWSRPIGQCEVYAFCGAFGSCNENSEPYCNCLNGYEPKSKSDWDLGDYSYGCVKRNKFQCEGSNPSSGPKDKFLTKSNLALPEDAKQVVEAGLVDEWENS
;
A
#
# COMPACT_ATOMS: atom_id res chain seq x y z
N PRO A 1 8.89 12.53 -46.85
CA PRO A 1 9.65 13.07 -45.70
C PRO A 1 8.90 12.73 -44.41
N ASN A 2 9.24 11.59 -43.80
CA ASN A 2 8.73 11.21 -42.49
C ASN A 2 9.17 12.27 -41.48
N ALA A 3 8.21 13.00 -40.92
CA ALA A 3 8.46 13.81 -39.76
C ALA A 3 8.97 12.88 -38.66
N SER A 4 10.24 13.05 -38.27
CA SER A 4 10.74 12.48 -37.03
C SER A 4 9.78 12.94 -35.93
N GLU A 5 9.19 12.00 -35.20
CA GLU A 5 8.55 12.31 -33.91
C GLU A 5 9.54 13.19 -33.14
N SER A 6 9.16 14.44 -32.87
CA SER A 6 9.98 15.32 -32.04
C SER A 6 10.11 14.65 -30.68
N GLU A 7 11.32 14.25 -30.31
CA GLU A 7 11.58 13.65 -29.01
C GLU A 7 11.20 14.67 -27.92
N ALA A 8 10.11 14.37 -27.20
CA ALA A 8 9.60 15.28 -26.18
C ALA A 8 10.62 15.37 -25.03
N LEU A 9 11.08 16.59 -24.73
CA LEU A 9 12.05 16.83 -23.64
C LEU A 9 11.48 16.50 -22.26
N TRP A 10 10.14 16.52 -22.12
CA TRP A 10 9.43 16.22 -20.89
C TRP A 10 8.01 15.74 -21.20
N GLN A 11 7.51 14.79 -20.40
CA GLN A 11 6.11 14.38 -20.40
C GLN A 11 5.68 13.98 -18.99
N SER A 12 4.40 14.22 -18.67
CA SER A 12 3.81 13.85 -17.38
C SER A 12 3.82 12.34 -17.14
N PHE A 13 3.80 11.53 -18.20
CA PHE A 13 3.80 10.06 -18.12
C PHE A 13 5.11 9.49 -17.55
N ASP A 14 6.20 10.27 -17.57
CA ASP A 14 7.45 9.86 -16.93
C ASP A 14 7.48 10.15 -15.42
N PHE A 15 6.46 10.88 -14.90
CA PHE A 15 6.36 11.28 -13.49
C PHE A 15 4.92 11.09 -12.96
N PRO A 16 4.42 9.83 -12.90
CA PRO A 16 3.09 9.57 -12.38
C PRO A 16 2.98 9.91 -10.88
N THR A 17 1.77 10.26 -10.45
CA THR A 17 1.43 10.51 -9.04
C THR A 17 0.94 9.21 -8.39
N ASN A 18 -0.35 9.12 -8.06
CA ASN A 18 -1.01 7.90 -7.61
C ASN A 18 -1.74 7.15 -8.72
N THR A 19 -1.94 7.79 -9.87
CA THR A 19 -2.76 7.27 -10.97
C THR A 19 -1.91 7.00 -12.20
N TRP A 20 -2.09 5.81 -12.76
CA TRP A 20 -1.49 5.36 -13.99
C TRP A 20 -2.60 5.09 -15.02
N LEU A 21 -2.50 5.76 -16.17
CA LEU A 21 -3.50 5.78 -17.23
C LEU A 21 -3.16 4.83 -18.38
N PRO A 22 -4.14 4.44 -19.23
CA PRO A 22 -3.89 3.61 -20.40
C PRO A 22 -2.83 4.24 -21.32
N GLY A 23 -1.91 3.43 -21.83
CA GLY A 23 -0.77 3.84 -22.66
C GLY A 23 0.44 4.36 -21.88
N GLY A 24 0.25 4.75 -20.60
CA GLY A 24 1.36 5.06 -19.70
C GLY A 24 2.22 3.83 -19.41
N LYS A 25 3.43 4.06 -18.88
CA LYS A 25 4.38 2.99 -18.58
C LYS A 25 4.88 3.13 -17.15
N ILE A 26 4.84 2.04 -16.38
CA ILE A 26 5.63 1.91 -15.15
C ILE A 26 6.95 1.29 -15.56
N LYS A 27 8.04 2.05 -15.45
CA LYS A 27 9.35 1.71 -16.02
C LYS A 27 10.37 1.37 -14.94
N LEU A 28 11.37 0.59 -15.33
CA LEU A 28 12.61 0.38 -14.62
C LEU A 28 13.77 0.60 -15.59
N ASP A 29 14.60 1.58 -15.29
CA ASP A 29 15.90 1.74 -15.92
C ASP A 29 16.86 0.69 -15.32
N LYS A 30 17.32 -0.24 -16.16
CA LYS A 30 18.20 -1.33 -15.75
C LYS A 30 19.66 -0.93 -15.59
N VAL A 31 20.06 0.18 -16.22
CA VAL A 31 21.41 0.75 -16.13
C VAL A 31 21.57 1.46 -14.80
N THR A 32 20.61 2.34 -14.46
CA THR A 32 20.66 3.11 -13.21
C THR A 32 19.97 2.41 -12.04
N LYS A 33 19.25 1.31 -12.30
CA LYS A 33 18.43 0.59 -11.31
C LYS A 33 17.35 1.47 -10.68
N LYS A 34 16.86 2.47 -11.43
CA LYS A 34 15.85 3.41 -10.95
C LYS A 34 14.47 3.02 -11.47
N PRO A 35 13.52 2.68 -10.59
CA PRO A 35 12.13 2.48 -10.97
C PRO A 35 11.37 3.80 -11.03
N THR A 36 10.28 3.79 -11.80
CA THR A 36 9.22 4.78 -11.72
C THR A 36 8.26 4.36 -10.60
N TYR A 37 7.99 5.27 -9.66
CA TYR A 37 7.06 5.02 -8.56
C TYR A 37 5.66 5.50 -8.90
N LEU A 38 4.66 4.64 -8.66
CA LEU A 38 3.28 5.07 -8.48
C LEU A 38 3.03 5.20 -6.98
N THR A 39 2.82 6.41 -6.46
CA THR A 39 2.75 6.66 -5.01
C THR A 39 1.38 7.16 -4.60
N ALA A 40 0.80 6.55 -3.57
CA ALA A 40 -0.47 6.96 -3.01
C ALA A 40 -0.42 8.42 -2.53
N TRP A 41 -1.60 9.03 -2.45
CA TRP A 41 -1.76 10.30 -1.74
C TRP A 41 -1.61 10.09 -0.24
N LYS A 42 -1.32 11.17 0.48
CA LYS A 42 -1.24 11.16 1.93
C LYS A 42 -2.60 10.80 2.55
N ASN A 43 -3.66 11.48 2.12
CA ASN A 43 -5.03 11.21 2.53
C ASN A 43 -6.03 11.62 1.43
N SER A 44 -7.32 11.62 1.74
CA SER A 44 -8.39 11.95 0.77
C SER A 44 -8.42 13.41 0.31
N GLU A 45 -7.80 14.33 1.06
CA GLU A 45 -7.81 15.78 0.80
C GLU A 45 -6.42 16.35 0.48
N ASP A 46 -5.35 15.68 0.89
CA ASP A 46 -3.96 16.07 0.70
C ASP A 46 -3.25 15.15 -0.34
N PRO A 47 -3.02 15.63 -1.58
CA PRO A 47 -2.35 14.88 -2.63
C PRO A 47 -0.83 14.79 -2.45
N ALA A 48 -0.28 15.25 -1.32
CA ALA A 48 1.11 15.03 -0.98
C ALA A 48 1.48 13.53 -0.97
N THR A 49 2.77 13.25 -0.99
CA THR A 49 3.29 11.87 -1.05
C THR A 49 2.90 11.07 0.19
N GLY A 50 2.12 10.01 0.00
CA GLY A 50 1.78 9.04 1.03
C GLY A 50 2.85 7.96 1.22
N LEU A 51 2.57 7.01 2.11
CA LEU A 51 3.51 5.94 2.47
C LEU A 51 3.53 4.79 1.47
N PHE A 52 2.43 4.54 0.78
CA PHE A 52 2.29 3.36 -0.08
C PHE A 52 2.71 3.66 -1.51
N SER A 53 3.49 2.76 -2.10
CA SER A 53 3.99 2.92 -3.45
C SER A 53 4.08 1.59 -4.20
N LEU A 54 4.10 1.67 -5.52
CA LEU A 54 4.35 0.55 -6.42
C LEU A 54 5.57 0.85 -7.30
N GLU A 55 6.39 -0.17 -7.51
CA GLU A 55 7.53 -0.16 -8.45
C GLU A 55 7.65 -1.49 -9.20
N LEU A 56 8.37 -1.50 -10.33
CA LEU A 56 8.91 -2.75 -10.88
C LEU A 56 10.13 -3.19 -10.07
N ASP A 57 10.28 -4.49 -9.86
CA ASP A 57 11.42 -5.06 -9.13
C ASP A 57 12.76 -4.59 -9.71
N PRO A 58 13.58 -3.82 -8.96
CA PRO A 58 14.88 -3.34 -9.41
C PRO A 58 15.87 -4.45 -9.80
N ASN A 59 15.67 -5.67 -9.27
CA ASN A 59 16.49 -6.84 -9.59
C ASN A 59 16.10 -7.51 -10.92
N GLY A 60 14.95 -7.16 -11.50
CA GLY A 60 14.53 -7.62 -12.81
C GLY A 60 13.82 -8.98 -12.82
N THR A 61 13.13 -9.37 -11.74
CA THR A 61 12.31 -10.60 -11.71
C THR A 61 10.99 -10.50 -12.49
N ASN A 62 10.83 -9.47 -13.34
CA ASN A 62 9.61 -9.21 -14.11
C ASN A 62 8.34 -9.24 -13.25
N SER A 63 8.44 -8.67 -12.05
CA SER A 63 7.35 -8.50 -11.08
C SER A 63 7.24 -7.03 -10.72
N TYR A 64 6.08 -6.61 -10.23
CA TYR A 64 5.95 -5.34 -9.51
C TYR A 64 5.75 -5.60 -8.02
N PHE A 65 6.29 -4.70 -7.22
CA PHE A 65 6.23 -4.73 -5.77
C PHE A 65 5.39 -3.57 -5.26
N MET A 66 4.70 -3.80 -4.15
CA MET A 66 4.17 -2.73 -3.33
C MET A 66 5.04 -2.55 -2.10
N LEU A 67 5.38 -1.29 -1.83
CA LEU A 67 6.32 -0.88 -0.81
C LEU A 67 5.68 0.11 0.15
N TRP A 68 5.89 -0.13 1.44
CA TRP A 68 5.64 0.83 2.50
C TRP A 68 6.89 1.68 2.69
N ASN A 69 6.70 3.00 2.65
CA ASN A 69 7.72 4.04 2.72
C ASN A 69 8.89 3.83 1.73
N LYS A 70 8.63 3.19 0.59
CA LYS A 70 9.64 2.80 -0.43
C LYS A 70 10.79 1.93 0.10
N THR A 71 10.64 1.31 1.27
CA THR A 71 11.69 0.52 1.91
C THR A 71 11.25 -0.89 2.26
N GLN A 72 10.01 -1.05 2.74
CA GLN A 72 9.50 -2.35 3.18
C GLN A 72 8.55 -2.91 2.12
N GLN A 73 8.97 -3.96 1.43
CA GLN A 73 8.08 -4.69 0.54
C GLN A 73 7.05 -5.46 1.37
N TYR A 74 5.77 -5.28 1.04
CA TYR A 74 4.67 -6.01 1.69
C TYR A 74 3.88 -6.89 0.74
N TRP A 75 4.02 -6.69 -0.57
CA TRP A 75 3.31 -7.50 -1.54
C TRP A 75 4.05 -7.54 -2.89
N THR A 76 3.85 -8.63 -3.63
CA THR A 76 4.39 -8.82 -4.97
C THR A 76 3.31 -9.35 -5.91
N SER A 77 3.37 -8.91 -7.17
CA SER A 77 2.53 -9.45 -8.25
C SER A 77 2.85 -10.90 -8.57
N GLY A 78 4.03 -11.37 -8.16
CA GLY A 78 4.68 -12.52 -8.75
C GLY A 78 5.10 -12.24 -10.20
N THR A 79 5.82 -13.20 -10.78
CA THR A 79 6.46 -13.04 -12.09
C THR A 79 5.44 -12.95 -13.23
N TRP A 80 5.72 -12.10 -14.20
CA TRP A 80 5.00 -12.05 -15.47
C TRP A 80 5.19 -13.35 -16.26
N ASN A 81 4.08 -14.00 -16.64
CA ASN A 81 4.11 -15.27 -17.38
C ASN A 81 3.86 -15.14 -18.89
N GLY A 82 3.89 -13.91 -19.43
CA GLY A 82 3.56 -13.62 -20.83
C GLY A 82 2.13 -13.11 -21.03
N GLN A 83 1.21 -13.41 -20.12
CA GLN A 83 -0.19 -12.99 -20.20
C GLN A 83 -0.65 -12.21 -18.97
N ARG A 84 -0.18 -12.59 -17.79
CA ARG A 84 -0.53 -11.97 -16.50
C ARG A 84 0.59 -12.12 -15.49
N PHE A 85 0.50 -11.35 -14.41
CA PHE A 85 1.26 -11.65 -13.20
C PHE A 85 0.62 -12.84 -12.45
N SER A 86 1.45 -13.71 -11.88
CA SER A 86 0.98 -14.99 -11.33
C SER A 86 0.00 -14.83 -10.15
N LEU A 87 0.18 -13.78 -9.33
CA LEU A 87 -0.67 -13.44 -8.18
C LEU A 87 -1.77 -12.41 -8.51
N VAL A 88 -1.99 -12.12 -9.80
CA VAL A 88 -3.08 -11.25 -10.28
C VAL A 88 -3.94 -11.99 -11.33
N PRO A 89 -4.70 -13.03 -10.92
CA PRO A 89 -5.56 -13.80 -11.80
C PRO A 89 -6.60 -12.95 -12.54
N GLU A 90 -7.01 -11.80 -12.01
CA GLU A 90 -7.98 -10.89 -12.63
C GLU A 90 -7.51 -10.32 -13.97
N MET A 91 -6.19 -10.28 -14.22
CA MET A 91 -5.63 -9.91 -15.52
C MET A 91 -5.88 -10.95 -16.61
N SER A 92 -6.32 -12.18 -16.26
CA SER A 92 -6.73 -13.19 -17.24
C SER A 92 -7.99 -12.77 -18.00
N LEU A 93 -8.78 -11.83 -17.44
CA LEU A 93 -9.98 -11.28 -18.04
C LEU A 93 -9.62 -10.23 -19.12
N ASN A 94 -9.02 -10.70 -20.20
CA ASN A 94 -8.44 -9.91 -21.29
C ASN A 94 -9.47 -9.38 -22.31
N TYR A 95 -10.72 -9.11 -21.90
CA TYR A 95 -11.75 -8.58 -22.81
C TYR A 95 -11.87 -7.04 -22.73
N ILE A 96 -11.39 -6.42 -21.64
CA ILE A 96 -11.36 -4.96 -21.47
C ILE A 96 -9.96 -4.42 -21.68
N TYR A 97 -8.99 -5.06 -21.03
CA TYR A 97 -7.61 -4.58 -20.90
C TYR A 97 -6.65 -5.45 -21.70
N ASN A 98 -5.71 -4.80 -22.38
CA ASN A 98 -4.53 -5.44 -22.94
C ASN A 98 -3.31 -5.04 -22.11
N PHE A 99 -2.83 -5.95 -21.29
CA PHE A 99 -1.65 -5.76 -20.46
C PHE A 99 -0.41 -6.26 -21.20
N THR A 100 0.67 -5.48 -21.14
CA THR A 100 1.93 -5.86 -21.78
C THR A 100 3.10 -5.53 -20.88
N PHE A 101 3.97 -6.52 -20.66
CA PHE A 101 5.28 -6.32 -20.09
C PHE A 101 6.32 -6.41 -21.21
N GLN A 102 7.15 -5.39 -21.35
CA GLN A 102 8.25 -5.40 -22.31
C GLN A 102 9.58 -5.28 -21.60
N GLU A 103 10.56 -6.02 -22.09
CA GLU A 103 11.89 -6.08 -21.53
C GLU A 103 12.92 -5.87 -22.64
N SER A 104 13.82 -4.91 -22.41
CA SER A 104 14.97 -4.63 -23.26
C SER A 104 16.27 -4.70 -22.45
N LYS A 105 17.41 -4.43 -23.09
CA LYS A 105 18.71 -4.36 -22.42
C LYS A 105 18.79 -3.21 -21.41
N ASN A 106 18.16 -2.08 -21.71
CA ASN A 106 18.31 -0.84 -20.94
C ASN A 106 17.10 -0.55 -20.05
N GLU A 107 15.90 -0.95 -20.47
CA GLU A 107 14.65 -0.67 -19.76
C GLU A 107 13.75 -1.90 -19.75
N SER A 108 13.00 -2.08 -18.66
CA SER A 108 11.79 -2.88 -18.63
C SER A 108 10.61 -2.00 -18.26
N TYR A 109 9.44 -2.25 -18.85
CA TYR A 109 8.24 -1.53 -18.47
C TYR A 109 6.99 -2.41 -18.52
N PHE A 110 6.04 -2.04 -17.68
CA PHE A 110 4.69 -2.58 -17.69
C PHE A 110 3.74 -1.50 -18.20
N THR A 111 2.92 -1.85 -19.20
CA THR A 111 1.93 -0.96 -19.82
C THR A 111 0.56 -1.64 -19.91
N TYR A 112 -0.52 -0.87 -20.03
CA TYR A 112 -1.83 -1.39 -20.40
C TYR A 112 -2.54 -0.48 -21.39
N SER A 113 -3.37 -1.06 -22.25
CA SER A 113 -4.31 -0.34 -23.11
C SER A 113 -5.70 -0.93 -23.00
N LEU A 114 -6.68 -0.25 -23.59
CA LEU A 114 -8.07 -0.71 -23.64
C LEU A 114 -8.40 -1.18 -25.05
N TYR A 115 -9.14 -2.28 -25.18
CA TYR A 115 -9.62 -2.72 -26.50
C TYR A 115 -10.70 -1.79 -27.08
N ASN A 116 -11.50 -1.19 -26.20
CA ASN A 116 -12.50 -0.19 -26.56
C ASN A 116 -12.12 1.16 -25.95
N ASN A 117 -11.79 2.12 -26.81
CA ASN A 117 -11.36 3.47 -26.42
C ASN A 117 -12.49 4.35 -25.86
N THR A 118 -13.75 3.90 -25.90
CA THR A 118 -14.87 4.61 -25.24
C THR A 118 -14.93 4.32 -23.73
N ILE A 119 -14.24 3.28 -23.26
CA ILE A 119 -14.19 2.95 -21.83
C ILE A 119 -13.18 3.89 -21.17
N ILE A 120 -13.58 4.54 -20.09
CA ILE A 120 -12.67 5.32 -19.25
C ILE A 120 -12.24 4.43 -18.09
N SER A 121 -10.93 4.29 -17.89
CA SER A 121 -10.37 3.44 -16.85
C SER A 121 -9.07 4.00 -16.29
N ARG A 122 -8.78 3.71 -15.03
CA ARG A 122 -7.54 4.10 -14.36
C ARG A 122 -7.04 3.04 -13.39
N PHE A 123 -5.72 2.89 -13.31
CA PHE A 123 -5.03 2.12 -12.28
C PHE A 123 -4.53 3.08 -11.20
N VAL A 124 -4.77 2.77 -9.92
CA VAL A 124 -4.48 3.69 -8.82
C VAL A 124 -3.73 2.96 -7.71
N MET A 125 -2.64 3.55 -7.23
CA MET A 125 -2.10 3.24 -5.91
C MET A 125 -2.92 4.01 -4.88
N ASP A 126 -3.84 3.31 -4.22
CA ASP A 126 -4.80 3.92 -3.32
C ASP A 126 -4.19 4.25 -1.96
N LEU A 127 -4.75 5.24 -1.25
CA LEU A 127 -4.33 5.59 0.11
C LEU A 127 -4.47 4.42 1.09
N SER A 128 -5.31 3.43 0.76
CA SER A 128 -5.44 2.20 1.54
C SER A 128 -4.24 1.25 1.41
N GLY A 129 -3.24 1.58 0.59
CA GLY A 129 -2.10 0.72 0.31
C GLY A 129 -2.44 -0.46 -0.61
N GLN A 130 -3.61 -0.43 -1.24
CA GLN A 130 -3.96 -1.36 -2.31
C GLN A 130 -3.76 -0.71 -3.67
N VAL A 131 -3.37 -1.51 -4.65
CA VAL A 131 -3.59 -1.15 -6.05
C VAL A 131 -5.02 -1.45 -6.44
N LYS A 132 -5.65 -0.54 -7.20
CA LYS A 132 -7.04 -0.65 -7.62
C LYS A 132 -7.17 -0.33 -9.10
N GLN A 133 -7.84 -1.20 -9.84
CA GLN A 133 -8.26 -0.94 -11.21
C GLN A 133 -9.70 -0.46 -11.21
N PHE A 134 -9.96 0.74 -11.75
CA PHE A 134 -11.29 1.31 -11.85
C PHE A 134 -11.76 1.47 -13.28
N SER A 135 -13.06 1.30 -13.51
CA SER A 135 -13.75 1.67 -14.74
C SER A 135 -14.84 2.70 -14.45
N TRP A 136 -15.00 3.69 -15.32
CA TRP A 136 -16.07 4.66 -15.20
C TRP A 136 -17.38 4.04 -15.69
N LEU A 137 -18.42 4.09 -14.85
CA LEU A 137 -19.78 3.71 -15.23
C LEU A 137 -20.57 4.96 -15.57
N GLU A 138 -20.91 5.10 -16.86
CA GLU A 138 -21.70 6.23 -17.33
C GLU A 138 -23.12 6.20 -16.76
N SER A 139 -23.70 5.03 -16.50
CA SER A 139 -25.05 4.90 -15.94
C SER A 139 -25.19 5.47 -14.52
N THR A 140 -24.12 5.46 -13.73
CA THR A 140 -24.12 5.90 -12.34
C THR A 140 -23.22 7.10 -12.09
N HIS A 141 -22.54 7.60 -13.13
CA HIS A 141 -21.50 8.62 -13.05
C HIS A 141 -20.50 8.38 -11.91
N SER A 142 -20.01 7.14 -11.80
CA SER A 142 -19.13 6.73 -10.70
C SER A 142 -18.05 5.75 -11.12
N TRP A 143 -16.96 5.73 -10.36
CA TRP A 143 -15.89 4.76 -10.52
C TRP A 143 -16.32 3.42 -9.93
N ASN A 144 -16.35 2.39 -10.77
CA ASN A 144 -16.54 1.00 -10.36
C ASN A 144 -15.17 0.34 -10.16
N LEU A 145 -14.96 -0.26 -8.99
CA LEU A 145 -13.78 -1.05 -8.69
C LEU A 145 -13.88 -2.39 -9.42
N PHE A 146 -12.96 -2.64 -10.36
CA PHE A 146 -12.90 -3.89 -11.11
C PHE A 146 -12.14 -4.97 -10.34
N TRP A 147 -10.99 -4.61 -9.75
CA TRP A 147 -10.24 -5.46 -8.82
C TRP A 147 -9.26 -4.64 -8.00
N SER A 148 -8.78 -5.24 -6.92
CA SER A 148 -7.75 -4.69 -6.03
C SER A 148 -6.77 -5.74 -5.53
N ARG A 149 -5.54 -5.32 -5.22
CA ARG A 149 -4.54 -6.15 -4.54
C ARG A 149 -3.82 -5.35 -3.44
N PRO A 150 -3.44 -5.98 -2.30
CA PRO A 150 -3.86 -7.31 -1.84
C PRO A 150 -5.40 -7.41 -1.70
N ILE A 151 -5.97 -8.61 -1.59
CA ILE A 151 -7.45 -8.75 -1.56
C ILE A 151 -7.96 -8.23 -0.22
N GLY A 152 -7.36 -8.70 0.87
CA GLY A 152 -7.69 -8.26 2.20
C GLY A 152 -7.07 -6.89 2.48
N GLN A 153 -7.85 -5.99 3.07
CA GLN A 153 -7.34 -4.68 3.47
C GLN A 153 -6.36 -4.83 4.65
N CYS A 154 -6.55 -5.84 5.51
CA CYS A 154 -5.66 -6.10 6.64
C CYS A 154 -4.40 -6.89 6.25
N GLU A 155 -4.27 -7.32 4.99
CA GLU A 155 -3.02 -7.87 4.44
C GLU A 155 -2.00 -6.76 4.10
N VAL A 156 -2.43 -5.50 4.07
CA VAL A 156 -1.55 -4.35 3.82
C VAL A 156 -0.71 -4.08 5.05
N TYR A 157 0.61 -4.13 4.88
CA TYR A 157 1.58 -3.87 5.93
C TYR A 157 1.38 -2.49 6.58
N ALA A 158 1.37 -2.48 7.91
CA ALA A 158 1.26 -1.29 8.73
C ALA A 158 0.07 -0.36 8.37
N PHE A 159 -1.01 -0.89 7.80
CA PHE A 159 -2.16 -0.10 7.35
C PHE A 159 -2.76 0.78 8.46
N CYS A 160 -2.91 0.27 9.68
CA CYS A 160 -3.48 1.01 10.81
C CYS A 160 -2.46 1.74 11.69
N GLY A 161 -1.19 1.76 11.29
CA GLY A 161 -0.10 2.38 12.05
C GLY A 161 0.19 1.72 13.41
N ALA A 162 1.11 2.33 14.17
CA ALA A 162 1.52 1.82 15.47
C ALA A 162 0.37 1.83 16.49
N PHE A 163 0.23 0.75 17.26
CA PHE A 163 -0.84 0.56 18.26
C PHE A 163 -2.28 0.66 17.70
N GLY A 164 -2.43 0.62 16.37
CA GLY A 164 -3.68 0.38 15.68
C GLY A 164 -3.85 -1.10 15.34
N SER A 165 -5.10 -1.57 15.31
CA SER A 165 -5.46 -2.91 14.88
C SER A 165 -6.37 -2.83 13.65
N CYS A 166 -6.09 -3.66 12.66
CA CYS A 166 -6.93 -3.82 11.49
C CYS A 166 -7.95 -4.94 11.71
N ASN A 167 -9.22 -4.68 11.41
CA ASN A 167 -10.29 -5.67 11.43
C ASN A 167 -11.22 -5.47 10.24
N GLU A 168 -11.24 -6.46 9.33
CA GLU A 168 -12.06 -6.43 8.11
C GLU A 168 -13.57 -6.47 8.39
N ASN A 169 -13.97 -6.87 9.60
CA ASN A 169 -15.38 -6.91 10.01
C ASN A 169 -15.84 -5.61 10.71
N SER A 170 -14.98 -4.59 10.78
CA SER A 170 -15.32 -3.29 11.39
C SER A 170 -15.29 -2.16 10.38
N GLU A 171 -16.13 -1.15 10.60
CA GLU A 171 -16.12 0.09 9.84
C GLU A 171 -15.97 1.26 10.82
N PRO A 172 -14.85 2.02 10.79
CA PRO A 172 -13.68 1.84 9.91
C PRO A 172 -12.86 0.59 10.24
N TYR A 173 -12.08 0.09 9.27
CA TYR A 173 -11.22 -1.09 9.45
C TYR A 173 -10.15 -0.91 10.54
N CYS A 174 -9.66 0.32 10.72
CA CYS A 174 -8.62 0.64 11.68
C CYS A 174 -9.18 1.19 12.98
N ASN A 175 -8.81 0.57 14.09
CA ASN A 175 -9.18 0.99 15.43
C ASN A 175 -7.95 1.00 16.34
N CYS A 176 -7.84 2.02 17.20
CA CYS A 176 -6.80 2.02 18.23
C CYS A 176 -7.05 0.90 19.25
N LEU A 177 -5.97 0.31 19.76
CA LEU A 177 -6.05 -0.63 20.86
C LEU A 177 -6.71 0.02 22.10
N ASN A 178 -7.30 -0.81 22.97
CA ASN A 178 -7.95 -0.33 24.18
C ASN A 178 -6.97 0.49 25.04
N GLY A 179 -7.37 1.70 25.43
CA GLY A 179 -6.52 2.63 26.18
C GLY A 179 -5.65 3.54 25.31
N TYR A 180 -5.75 3.42 23.98
CA TYR A 180 -5.10 4.30 23.00
C TYR A 180 -6.12 5.18 22.28
N GLU A 181 -5.62 6.24 21.65
CA GLU A 181 -6.37 7.15 20.80
C GLU A 181 -5.52 7.62 19.61
N PRO A 182 -6.13 8.06 18.49
CA PRO A 182 -5.38 8.52 17.33
C PRO A 182 -4.43 9.66 17.69
N LYS A 183 -3.17 9.55 17.24
CA LYS A 183 -2.18 10.62 17.46
C LYS A 183 -2.57 11.92 16.74
N SER A 184 -3.15 11.81 15.56
CA SER A 184 -3.73 12.92 14.79
C SER A 184 -5.15 12.53 14.41
N LYS A 185 -6.15 13.10 15.09
CA LYS A 185 -7.55 12.80 14.80
C LYS A 185 -7.98 13.28 13.41
N SER A 186 -7.47 14.43 12.96
CA SER A 186 -7.78 14.97 11.64
C SER A 186 -7.26 14.09 10.51
N ASP A 187 -6.03 13.59 10.61
CA ASP A 187 -5.49 12.67 9.58
C ASP A 187 -6.21 11.31 9.64
N TRP A 188 -6.48 10.80 10.85
CA TRP A 188 -7.19 9.53 11.08
C TRP A 188 -8.59 9.53 10.46
N ASP A 189 -9.35 10.62 10.64
CA ASP A 189 -10.70 10.76 10.10
C ASP A 189 -10.70 10.87 8.55
N LEU A 190 -9.55 11.20 7.94
CA LEU A 190 -9.33 11.23 6.48
C LEU A 190 -8.68 9.93 5.93
N GLY A 191 -8.55 8.90 6.77
CA GLY A 191 -8.00 7.59 6.39
C GLY A 191 -6.47 7.51 6.40
N ASP A 192 -5.77 8.53 6.92
CA ASP A 192 -4.33 8.48 7.16
C ASP A 192 -4.03 8.01 8.59
N TYR A 193 -3.74 6.72 8.68
CA TYR A 193 -3.38 6.05 9.93
C TYR A 193 -1.88 6.03 10.20
N SER A 194 -1.05 6.71 9.38
CA SER A 194 0.42 6.65 9.44
C SER A 194 0.98 7.02 10.81
N TYR A 195 0.34 7.97 11.49
CA TYR A 195 0.73 8.42 12.83
C TYR A 195 0.38 7.43 13.95
N GLY A 196 -0.45 6.43 13.64
CA GLY A 196 -0.92 5.43 14.58
C GLY A 196 -1.67 6.03 15.78
N CYS A 197 -1.60 5.31 16.88
CA CYS A 197 -2.27 5.63 18.13
C CYS A 197 -1.25 5.89 19.25
N VAL A 198 -1.65 6.72 20.21
CA VAL A 198 -0.90 7.01 21.43
C VAL A 198 -1.72 6.63 22.64
N LYS A 199 -1.06 6.26 23.73
CA LYS A 199 -1.75 5.90 24.98
C LYS A 199 -2.46 7.14 25.53
N ARG A 200 -3.72 7.01 25.94
CA ARG A 200 -4.53 8.13 26.48
C ARG A 200 -3.95 8.69 27.77
N ASN A 201 -3.40 7.81 28.61
CA ASN A 201 -2.81 8.14 29.90
C ASN A 201 -1.34 7.71 29.92
N LYS A 202 -0.47 8.51 30.55
CA LYS A 202 0.95 8.14 30.74
C LYS A 202 1.08 6.86 31.57
N PHE A 203 2.14 6.09 31.33
CA PHE A 203 2.49 4.96 32.21
C PHE A 203 2.89 5.47 33.59
N GLN A 204 2.66 4.66 34.62
CA GLN A 204 3.04 5.03 35.98
C GLN A 204 4.57 5.13 36.12
N CYS A 205 5.30 4.25 35.44
CA CYS A 205 6.76 4.23 35.45
C CYS A 205 7.43 5.42 34.74
N GLU A 206 6.67 6.17 33.94
CA GLU A 206 7.16 7.40 33.28
C GLU A 206 6.98 8.66 34.17
N GLY A 207 6.29 8.53 35.30
CA GLY A 207 6.07 9.62 36.24
C GLY A 207 7.26 9.87 37.17
N SER A 208 7.41 11.11 37.65
CA SER A 208 8.44 11.49 38.62
C SER A 208 8.34 10.76 39.97
N ASN A 209 7.17 10.19 40.29
CA ASN A 209 6.93 9.30 41.42
C ASN A 209 6.28 7.99 40.94
N PRO A 210 7.07 6.94 40.62
CA PRO A 210 6.57 5.65 40.12
C PRO A 210 5.65 4.90 41.08
N SER A 211 5.43 5.41 42.31
CA SER A 211 4.68 4.73 43.38
C SER A 211 3.28 5.29 43.62
N SER A 212 2.90 6.42 42.99
CA SER A 212 1.66 7.16 43.32
C SER A 212 0.59 7.13 42.24
N GLY A 213 0.67 6.21 41.27
CA GLY A 213 -0.30 6.06 40.17
C GLY A 213 -1.05 4.72 40.19
N PRO A 214 -2.11 4.57 39.37
CA PRO A 214 -2.69 3.25 39.11
C PRO A 214 -1.68 2.37 38.39
N LYS A 215 -1.47 1.16 38.92
CA LYS A 215 -0.53 0.17 38.36
C LYS A 215 -0.83 -0.07 36.88
N ASP A 216 0.23 -0.06 36.07
CA ASP A 216 0.16 -0.50 34.69
C ASP A 216 -0.28 -1.97 34.65
N LYS A 217 -1.13 -2.30 33.67
CA LYS A 217 -1.70 -3.62 33.48
C LYS A 217 -1.70 -3.96 32.01
N PHE A 218 -1.54 -5.24 31.71
CA PHE A 218 -1.70 -5.76 30.36
C PHE A 218 -3.18 -6.11 30.11
N LEU A 219 -3.60 -5.94 28.86
CA LEU A 219 -4.92 -6.36 28.40
C LEU A 219 -4.72 -7.51 27.43
N THR A 220 -5.18 -8.71 27.82
CA THR A 220 -5.15 -9.87 26.94
C THR A 220 -6.07 -9.65 25.75
N LYS A 221 -5.55 -9.92 24.55
CA LYS A 221 -6.30 -9.87 23.30
C LYS A 221 -6.13 -11.20 22.58
N SER A 222 -7.25 -11.84 22.28
CA SER A 222 -7.31 -13.04 21.46
C SER A 222 -7.50 -12.68 19.99
N ASN A 223 -7.09 -13.58 19.09
CA ASN A 223 -7.31 -13.46 17.65
C ASN A 223 -6.61 -12.25 16.98
N LEU A 224 -5.45 -11.85 17.51
CA LEU A 224 -4.56 -10.90 16.85
C LEU A 224 -3.37 -11.65 16.24
N ALA A 225 -3.02 -11.29 15.00
CA ALA A 225 -1.70 -11.59 14.48
C ALA A 225 -0.65 -10.82 15.29
N LEU A 226 0.49 -11.46 15.56
CA LEU A 226 1.60 -10.79 16.24
C LEU A 226 2.17 -9.68 15.33
N PRO A 227 2.70 -8.58 15.91
CA PRO A 227 3.42 -7.57 15.14
C PRO A 227 4.59 -8.21 14.39
N GLU A 228 4.77 -7.82 13.12
CA GLU A 228 5.75 -8.44 12.22
C GLU A 228 7.19 -8.26 12.69
N ASP A 229 7.50 -7.11 13.31
CA ASP A 229 8.81 -6.79 13.89
C ASP A 229 8.89 -7.08 15.41
N ALA A 230 8.07 -8.01 15.92
CA ALA A 230 8.11 -8.36 17.33
C ALA A 230 9.51 -8.87 17.72
N LYS A 231 10.24 -8.07 18.51
CA LYS A 231 11.49 -8.51 19.13
C LYS A 231 11.17 -9.63 20.11
N GLN A 232 11.38 -10.86 19.67
CA GLN A 232 11.23 -12.03 20.52
C GLN A 232 12.45 -12.14 21.44
N VAL A 233 12.26 -11.83 22.72
CA VAL A 233 13.17 -12.26 23.77
C VAL A 233 12.62 -13.60 24.23
N VAL A 234 13.33 -14.68 23.93
CA VAL A 234 12.94 -16.03 24.35
C VAL A 234 13.66 -16.34 25.65
N GLU A 235 12.92 -16.33 26.75
CA GLU A 235 13.37 -16.75 28.07
C GLU A 235 12.44 -17.88 28.57
N ALA A 236 13.00 -18.87 29.26
CA ALA A 236 12.19 -19.97 29.77
C ALA A 236 11.44 -19.50 31.03
N GLY A 237 10.11 -19.52 31.00
CA GLY A 237 9.27 -19.13 32.14
C GLY A 237 7.78 -19.23 31.83
N LEU A 238 6.95 -19.24 32.88
CA LEU A 238 5.49 -19.18 32.76
C LEU A 238 5.06 -17.75 32.39
N VAL A 239 3.94 -17.57 31.69
CA VAL A 239 3.42 -16.24 31.29
C VAL A 239 3.30 -15.29 32.49
N ASP A 240 2.90 -15.81 33.66
CA ASP A 240 2.80 -15.03 34.90
C ASP A 240 4.15 -14.52 35.42
N GLU A 241 5.26 -15.18 35.10
CA GLU A 241 6.62 -14.75 35.47
C GLU A 241 7.07 -13.60 34.56
N TRP A 242 6.61 -13.57 33.31
CA TRP A 242 6.86 -12.49 32.35
C TRP A 242 6.05 -11.23 32.65
N GLU A 243 4.79 -11.37 33.05
CA GLU A 243 3.95 -10.21 33.37
C GLU A 243 4.40 -9.46 34.63
N ASN A 244 5.18 -10.12 35.49
CA ASN A 244 5.68 -9.58 36.76
C ASN A 244 7.17 -9.17 36.76
N SER A 245 7.92 -9.48 35.70
CA SER A 245 9.34 -9.11 35.54
C SER A 245 9.50 -7.72 34.96
#